data_AF-A0A177EG84-F1
#
_entry.id   AF-A0A177EG84-F1
#
_cell.length_a   1.000
_cell.length_b   1.000
_cell.length_c   1.000
_cell.angle_alpha   90.00
_cell.angle_beta   90.00
_cell.angle_gamma   90.00
#
_symmetry.space_group_name_H-M   'P 1'
#
loop_
_entity.id
_entity.type
_entity.pdbx_description
1 polymer ?
#
loop_
_entity_poly.entity_id
_entity_poly.type
_entity_poly.pdbx_seq_one_letter_code
_entity_poly.pdbx_strand_id
1 'polypeptide(L)'
;MNHRKNILAELKEASTKVTDAQMKQILTNCQTCLGSGPEYVRPNSFIATNRPGEIVGIDLLQTHGKCVIVAIDYFTRKLFTKSRD
;
A
#
# COMPACT_ATOMS: atom_id res chain seq x y z
N MET A 1 0.59 -21.62 -8.55
CA MET A 1 0.38 -21.20 -9.96
C MET A 1 1.30 -20.03 -10.26
N ASN A 2 1.98 -20.04 -11.40
CA ASN A 2 3.11 -19.16 -11.69
C ASN A 2 2.59 -17.84 -12.31
N HIS A 3 2.10 -16.90 -11.49
CA HIS A 3 1.43 -15.66 -11.93
C HIS A 3 2.23 -14.87 -12.99
N ARG A 4 3.57 -14.87 -12.87
CA ARG A 4 4.48 -14.30 -13.88
C ARG A 4 4.23 -14.83 -15.30
N LYS A 5 3.91 -16.11 -15.46
CA LYS A 5 3.64 -16.72 -16.77
C LYS A 5 2.34 -16.19 -17.38
N ASN A 6 1.34 -15.90 -16.56
CA ASN A 6 0.06 -15.36 -17.03
C ASN A 6 0.22 -13.92 -17.52
N ILE A 7 0.94 -13.07 -16.76
CA ILE A 7 1.25 -11.69 -17.16
C ILE A 7 2.03 -11.66 -18.49
N LEU A 8 3.00 -12.56 -18.66
CA LEU A 8 3.74 -12.69 -19.91
C LEU A 8 2.86 -13.09 -21.10
N ALA A 9 1.86 -13.95 -20.88
CA ALA A 9 0.91 -14.36 -21.90
C ALA A 9 0.00 -13.19 -22.31
N GLU A 10 -0.57 -12.47 -21.34
CA GLU A 10 -1.42 -11.29 -21.57
C GLU A 10 -0.68 -10.17 -22.31
N LEU A 11 0.57 -9.87 -21.92
CA LEU A 11 1.39 -8.85 -22.59
C LEU A 11 1.75 -9.25 -24.03
N LYS A 12 1.92 -10.56 -24.29
CA LYS A 12 2.16 -11.07 -25.64
C LYS A 12 0.90 -10.96 -26.51
N GLU A 13 -0.27 -11.27 -25.96
CA GLU A 13 -1.56 -11.08 -26.66
C GLU A 13 -1.83 -9.60 -26.98
N ALA A 14 -1.46 -8.70 -26.06
CA ALA A 14 -1.55 -7.26 -26.26
C ALA A 14 -0.45 -6.67 -27.17
N SER A 15 0.38 -7.51 -27.81
CA SER A 15 1.53 -7.09 -28.65
C SER A 15 2.49 -6.12 -27.95
N THR A 16 2.54 -6.16 -26.62
CA THR A 16 3.36 -5.26 -25.80
C THR A 16 4.65 -5.95 -25.42
N LYS A 17 5.76 -5.50 -26.01
CA LYS A 17 7.11 -5.97 -25.62
C LYS A 17 7.57 -5.22 -24.38
N VAL A 18 7.92 -5.97 -23.35
CA VAL A 18 8.52 -5.48 -22.11
C VAL A 18 9.91 -6.08 -21.93
N THR A 19 10.84 -5.26 -21.48
CA THR A 19 12.18 -5.69 -21.06
C THR A 19 12.13 -6.39 -19.70
N ASP A 20 13.19 -7.12 -19.35
CA ASP A 20 13.30 -7.77 -18.03
C ASP A 20 13.23 -6.76 -16.86
N ALA A 21 13.77 -5.56 -17.05
CA ALA A 21 13.69 -4.49 -16.06
C ALA A 21 12.24 -4.02 -15.84
N GLN A 22 11.47 -3.84 -16.92
CA GLN A 22 10.06 -3.48 -16.85
C GLN A 22 9.22 -4.61 -16.25
N MET A 23 9.51 -5.86 -16.61
CA MET A 23 8.87 -7.03 -16.02
C MET A 23 9.12 -7.10 -14.51
N LYS A 24 10.35 -6.85 -14.05
CA LYS A 24 10.67 -6.77 -12.63
C LYS A 24 9.85 -5.67 -11.94
N GLN A 25 9.76 -4.49 -12.53
CA GLN A 25 8.98 -3.37 -11.99
C GLN A 25 7.47 -3.69 -11.90
N ILE A 26 6.90 -4.35 -12.91
CA ILE A 26 5.50 -4.81 -12.91
C ILE A 26 5.27 -5.79 -11.75
N LEU A 27 6.14 -6.78 -11.59
CA LEU A 27 6.02 -7.79 -10.53
C LEU A 27 6.21 -7.18 -9.14
N THR A 28 7.11 -6.20 -8.97
CA THR A 28 7.33 -5.47 -7.72
C THR A 28 6.11 -4.63 -7.28
N ASN A 29 5.22 -4.28 -8.19
CA ASN A 29 3.99 -3.54 -7.89
C ASN A 29 2.73 -4.42 -7.92
N CYS A 30 2.85 -5.69 -8.33
CA CYS A 30 1.71 -6.60 -8.43
C CYS A 30 1.31 -7.12 -7.05
N GLN A 31 0.11 -6.77 -6.58
CA GLN A 31 -0.41 -7.14 -5.26
C GLN A 31 -0.41 -8.67 -5.02
N THR A 32 -0.77 -9.46 -6.03
CA THR A 32 -0.78 -10.93 -5.94
C THR A 32 0.63 -11.51 -5.88
N CYS A 33 1.60 -10.94 -6.61
CA CYS A 33 3.00 -11.36 -6.54
C CYS A 33 3.63 -10.94 -5.21
N LEU A 34 3.30 -9.75 -4.70
CA LEU A 34 3.74 -9.27 -3.40
C LEU A 34 3.14 -10.09 -2.25
N GLY A 35 1.83 -10.38 -2.30
CA GLY A 35 1.12 -11.12 -1.24
C GLY A 35 1.51 -12.59 -1.08
N SER A 36 2.28 -13.13 -2.02
CA SER A 36 2.81 -14.51 -1.97
C SER A 36 4.28 -14.59 -1.56
N GLY A 37 4.96 -13.46 -1.34
CA GLY A 37 6.36 -13.40 -0.92
C GLY A 37 6.55 -12.87 0.52
N PRO A 38 7.66 -13.19 1.19
CA PRO A 38 8.00 -12.65 2.51
C PRO A 38 8.20 -11.12 2.49
N GLU A 39 8.43 -10.54 1.31
CA GLU A 39 8.57 -9.09 1.09
C GLU A 39 7.25 -8.31 1.14
N TYR A 40 6.09 -8.97 1.31
CA TYR A 40 4.80 -8.30 1.49
C TYR A 40 4.82 -7.31 2.65
N VAL A 41 5.59 -7.63 3.69
CA VAL A 41 5.91 -6.70 4.77
C VAL A 41 7.14 -5.89 4.34
N ARG A 42 6.90 -4.85 3.54
CA ARG A 42 7.96 -3.86 3.29
C ARG A 42 8.34 -3.25 4.64
N PRO A 43 9.64 -3.11 4.96
CA PRO A 43 10.05 -2.48 6.21
C PRO A 43 9.43 -1.08 6.29
N ASN A 44 8.79 -0.79 7.42
CA ASN A 44 8.19 0.51 7.68
C ASN A 44 9.27 1.59 7.51
N SER A 45 9.08 2.53 6.59
CA SER A 45 9.94 3.71 6.49
C SER A 45 9.42 4.78 7.44
N PHE A 46 10.32 5.52 8.09
CA PHE A 46 9.92 6.68 8.87
C PHE A 46 9.35 7.73 7.92
N ILE A 47 8.11 8.13 8.15
CA ILE A 47 7.46 9.17 7.35
C ILE A 47 7.87 10.53 7.94
N ALA A 48 8.79 11.20 7.25
CA ALA A 48 9.19 12.57 7.53
C ALA A 48 8.27 13.54 6.77
N THR A 49 7.81 14.57 7.47
CA THR A 49 6.98 15.66 6.94
C THR A 49 7.60 16.98 7.37
N ASN A 50 7.37 18.04 6.61
CA ASN A 50 7.99 19.36 6.82
C ASN A 50 6.97 20.43 7.23
N ARG A 51 5.66 20.16 7.08
CA ARG A 51 4.60 21.10 7.46
C ARG A 51 3.34 20.40 7.99
N PRO A 52 2.54 21.09 8.85
CA PRO A 52 1.27 20.55 9.34
C PRO A 52 0.33 20.16 8.20
N GLY A 53 -0.37 19.04 8.35
CA GLY A 53 -1.37 18.56 7.38
C GLY A 53 -0.81 18.05 6.04
N GLU A 54 0.51 17.93 5.89
CA GLU A 54 1.14 17.41 4.66
C GLU A 54 0.80 15.94 4.43
N ILE A 55 0.90 15.12 5.48
CA ILE A 55 0.53 13.70 5.47
C ILE A 55 -0.25 13.41 6.74
N VAL A 56 -1.44 12.82 6.56
CA VAL A 56 -2.32 12.39 7.64
C VAL A 56 -2.59 10.90 7.49
N GLY A 57 -2.22 10.13 8.51
CA GLY A 57 -2.62 8.72 8.60
C GLY A 57 -4.06 8.64 9.12
N ILE A 58 -4.93 7.91 8.43
CA ILE A 58 -6.31 7.67 8.86
C ILE A 58 -6.48 6.19 9.12
N ASP A 59 -7.05 5.84 10.27
CA ASP A 59 -7.32 4.47 10.67
C ASP A 59 -8.66 4.36 11.42
N LEU A 60 -9.15 3.13 11.54
CA LEU A 60 -10.35 2.77 12.27
C LEU A 60 -9.98 1.97 13.51
N LEU A 61 -10.44 2.43 14.66
CA LEU A 61 -10.28 1.75 15.93
C LEU A 61 -11.64 1.27 16.43
N GLN A 62 -11.78 -0.04 16.68
CA GLN A 62 -12.95 -0.59 17.35
C GLN A 62 -12.69 -0.65 18.86
N THR A 63 -13.53 -0.01 19.67
CA THR A 63 -13.42 -0.04 21.14
C THR A 63 -14.79 0.10 21.80
N HIS A 64 -15.06 -0.68 22.84
CA HIS A 64 -16.33 -0.64 23.61
C HIS A 64 -17.58 -0.69 22.72
N GLY A 65 -17.57 -1.51 21.66
CA GLY A 65 -18.69 -1.63 20.71
C GLY A 65 -18.85 -0.47 19.73
N LYS A 66 -17.98 0.55 19.79
CA LYS A 66 -18.01 1.72 18.90
C LYS A 66 -16.87 1.66 17.89
N CYS A 67 -17.14 2.20 16.70
CA CYS A 67 -16.12 2.44 15.69
C CYS A 67 -15.65 3.90 15.79
N VAL A 68 -14.35 4.09 15.99
CA VAL A 68 -13.72 5.40 16.10
C VAL A 68 -12.82 5.61 14.89
N ILE A 69 -13.08 6.67 14.14
CA ILE A 69 -12.17 7.13 13.11
C ILE A 69 -11.07 7.93 13.80
N VAL A 70 -9.81 7.59 13.53
CA VAL A 70 -8.62 8.28 14.04
C VAL A 70 -7.84 8.86 12.87
N ALA A 71 -7.49 10.13 12.96
CA ALA A 71 -6.60 10.80 12.02
C ALA A 71 -5.38 11.33 12.77
N ILE A 72 -4.19 11.09 12.21
CA ILE A 72 -2.89 11.43 12.80
C ILE A 72 -2.12 12.31 11.83
N ASP A 73 -1.90 13.58 12.18
CA ASP A 73 -0.97 14.43 11.44
C ASP A 73 0.47 14.01 11.75
N TYR A 74 1.22 13.55 10.75
CA TYR A 74 2.58 13.04 10.95
C TYR A 74 3.62 14.14 11.21
N PHE A 75 3.29 15.40 10.93
CA PHE A 75 4.16 16.52 11.30
C PHE A 75 3.97 16.87 12.77
N THR A 76 2.75 17.28 13.16
CA THR A 76 2.49 17.77 14.52
C THR A 76 2.29 16.67 15.54
N ARG A 77 2.12 15.41 15.12
CA ARG A 77 1.73 14.26 15.96
C ARG A 77 0.42 14.48 16.73
N LYS A 78 -0.46 15.34 16.19
CA LYS A 78 -1.79 15.58 16.76
C LYS A 78 -2.76 14.51 16.29
N LEU A 79 -3.64 14.12 17.19
CA LEU A 79 -4.68 13.12 16.95
C LEU A 79 -6.04 13.83 16.86
N PHE A 80 -6.82 13.44 15.87
CA PHE A 80 -8.19 13.86 15.69
C PHE A 80 -9.06 12.62 15.65
N THR A 81 -10.13 12.59 16.45
CA THR A 81 -10.97 11.40 16.55
C THR A 81 -12.44 11.74 16.36
N LYS A 82 -13.18 10.81 15.78
CA LYS A 82 -14.63 10.88 15.69
C LYS A 82 -15.22 9.50 15.93
N SER A 83 -16.00 9.37 16.99
CA SER A 83 -16.79 8.16 17.24
C SER A 83 -18.03 8.16 16.35
N ARG A 84 -18.33 7.00 15.79
CA ARG A 84 -19.64 6.70 15.20
C ARG A 84 -20.33 5.72 16.16
N ASP A 85 -21.46 6.16 16.71
CA ASP A 85 -22.37 5.32 17.50
C ASP A 85 -23.13 4.35 16.59
#